data_AF-A0AA91PU29-F1
#
_entry.id   AF-A0AA91PU29-F1
#
_cell.length_a   1.000
_cell.length_b   1.000
_cell.length_c   1.000
_cell.angle_alpha   90.00
_cell.angle_beta   90.00
_cell.angle_gamma   90.00
#
_symmetry.space_group_name_H-M   'P 1'
#
loop_
_entity.id
_entity.type
_entity.pdbx_description
1 polymer ?
#
loop_
_entity_poly.entity_id
_entity_poly.type
_entity_poly.pdbx_seq_one_letter_code
_entity_poly.pdbx_strand_id
1 'polypeptide(L)' 'MKTVALVGTFDSKGTEYQYIKQLLEKLDLNVFTIHIGVFEPFFTPDVDVSEIAAEVQENIETNP' A
#
# COMPACT_ATOMS: atom_id res chain seq x y z
N MET A 1 -5.67 -6.22 -19.46
CA MET A 1 -5.90 -5.33 -18.31
C MET A 1 -4.65 -4.50 -18.07
N LYS A 2 -4.74 -3.17 -18.00
CA LYS A 2 -3.59 -2.32 -17.64
C LYS A 2 -3.43 -2.30 -16.11
N THR A 3 -2.21 -2.14 -15.64
CA THR A 3 -1.91 -2.08 -14.21
C THR A 3 -1.59 -0.64 -13.79
N VAL A 4 -2.12 -0.23 -12.64
CA VAL A 4 -1.81 1.04 -11.98
C VAL A 4 -1.26 0.77 -10.58
N ALA A 5 -0.24 1.53 -10.18
CA ALA A 5 0.27 1.50 -8.82
C ALA A 5 -0.53 2.48 -7.95
N LEU A 6 -1.04 2.01 -6.81
CA LEU A 6 -1.67 2.83 -5.78
C LEU A 6 -0.75 2.84 -4.56
N VAL A 7 -0.05 3.94 -4.35
CA VAL A 7 0.99 4.09 -3.31
C VAL A 7 0.49 5.02 -2.21
N GLY A 8 0.58 4.62 -0.94
CA GLY A 8 0.14 5.50 0.15
C GLY A 8 0.23 4.97 1.57
N THR A 9 -0.10 5.84 2.52
CA THR A 9 -0.12 5.56 3.96
C THR A 9 -1.45 4.90 4.37
N PHE A 10 -1.59 3.61 4.05
CA PHE A 10 -2.81 2.82 4.32
C PHE A 10 -3.14 2.64 5.80
N ASP A 11 -2.24 3.00 6.71
CA ASP A 11 -2.40 3.02 8.16
C ASP A 11 -3.23 4.23 8.64
N SER A 12 -3.01 5.39 8.04
CA SER A 12 -3.68 6.65 8.39
C SER A 12 -4.78 7.07 7.40
N LYS A 13 -4.75 6.51 6.19
CA LYS A 13 -5.65 6.82 5.06
C LYS A 13 -6.25 5.57 4.41
N GLY A 14 -6.29 4.47 5.15
CA GLY A 14 -6.72 3.17 4.66
C GLY A 14 -8.09 3.16 3.98
N THR A 15 -9.09 3.78 4.61
CA THR A 15 -10.46 3.88 4.07
C THR A 15 -10.48 4.63 2.73
N GLU A 16 -9.77 5.75 2.63
CA GLU A 16 -9.69 6.55 1.40
C GLU A 16 -8.98 5.78 0.28
N TYR A 17 -7.88 5.08 0.59
CA TYR A 17 -7.16 4.27 -0.39
C TYR A 17 -7.95 3.03 -0.84
N GLN A 18 -8.67 2.37 0.07
CA GLN A 18 -9.54 1.25 -0.29
C GLN A 18 -10.67 1.70 -1.24
N TYR A 19 -11.25 2.87 -0.99
CA TYR A 19 -12.24 3.46 -1.89
C TYR A 19 -11.67 3.71 -3.30
N ILE A 20 -10.48 4.30 -3.40
CA ILE A 20 -9.79 4.52 -4.68
C ILE A 20 -9.49 3.19 -5.38
N LYS A 21 -9.00 2.18 -4.67
CA LYS A 21 -8.76 0.83 -5.21
C LYS A 21 -10.03 0.27 -5.85
N GLN A 22 -11.15 0.33 -5.16
CA GLN A 22 -12.45 -0.15 -5.68
C GLN A 22 -12.92 0.63 -6.92
N LEU A 23 -12.65 1.94 -6.99
CA LEU A 23 -12.97 2.72 -8.18
C LEU A 23 -12.10 2.31 -9.39
N LEU A 24 -10.80 2.10 -9.18
CA LEU A 24 -9.89 1.67 -10.23
C LEU A 24 -10.24 0.25 -10.74
N GLU A 25 -10.59 -0.67 -9.84
CA GLU A 25 -11.04 -2.02 -10.21
C GLU A 25 -12.35 -1.98 -11.03
N LYS A 26 -13.29 -1.09 -10.70
CA LYS A 26 -14.51 -0.86 -11.50
C LYS A 26 -14.24 -0.33 -12.91
N LEU A 27 -13.06 0.23 -13.16
CA LEU A 27 -12.61 0.68 -14.47
C LEU A 27 -11.84 -0.41 -15.25
N ASP A 28 -11.88 -1.67 -14.80
CA ASP A 28 -11.17 -2.80 -15.42
C ASP A 28 -9.64 -2.59 -15.44
N LEU A 29 -9.11 -2.05 -14.34
CA LEU A 29 -7.68 -1.90 -14.08
C LEU A 29 -7.23 -2.91 -13.02
N ASN A 30 -6.05 -3.49 -13.23
CA ASN A 30 -5.31 -4.15 -12.15
C ASN A 30 -4.76 -3.06 -11.24
N VAL A 31 -4.96 -3.21 -9.93
CA VAL A 31 -4.43 -2.25 -8.95
C VAL A 31 -3.35 -2.94 -8.13
N PHE A 32 -2.12 -2.46 -8.26
CA PHE A 32 -0.98 -2.90 -7.47
C PHE A 32 -0.76 -1.92 -6.32
N THR A 33 -0.91 -2.39 -5.09
CA THR A 33 -0.98 -1.57 -3.88
C THR A 33 0.34 -1.58 -3.11
N ILE A 34 0.86 -0.41 -2.78
CA ILE A 34 2.15 -0.24 -2.09
C ILE A 34 1.91 0.59 -0.83
N HIS A 35 2.11 -0.03 0.32
CA HIS A 35 2.00 0.64 1.61
C HIS A 35 3.31 1.36 1.95
N ILE A 36 3.22 2.63 2.35
CA ILE A 36 4.38 3.45 2.80
C ILE A 36 4.13 4.11 4.17
N GLY A 37 3.12 3.64 4.90
CA GLY A 37 2.92 4.03 6.31
C GLY A 37 3.86 3.24 7.21
N VAL A 38 3.93 3.60 8.49
CA VAL A 38 4.86 2.96 9.45
C VAL A 38 4.12 1.97 10.37
N PHE A 39 2.80 2.10 10.47
CA PHE A 39 1.96 1.25 11.31
C PHE A 39 1.18 0.23 10.47
N GLU A 40 0.45 -0.66 11.15
CA GLU A 40 -0.38 -1.68 10.50
C GLU A 40 -1.33 -1.08 9.46
N PRO A 41 -1.33 -1.56 8.22
CA PRO A 41 -2.20 -1.05 7.17
C PRO A 41 -3.66 -1.48 7.39
N PHE A 42 -4.60 -0.64 6.98
CA PHE A 42 -6.04 -0.94 7.06
C PHE A 42 -6.50 -2.11 6.17
N PHE A 43 -5.77 -2.39 5.09
CA PHE A 43 -5.98 -3.54 4.21
C PHE A 43 -4.62 -4.07 3.75
N THR A 44 -4.53 -5.37 3.47
CA THR A 44 -3.29 -6.02 3.03
C THR A 44 -2.81 -5.42 1.70
N PRO A 45 -1.63 -4.77 1.66
CA PRO A 45 -1.04 -4.30 0.42
C PRO A 45 -0.41 -5.46 -0.38
N ASP A 46 -0.09 -5.21 -1.65
CA ASP A 46 0.72 -6.15 -2.45
C ASP A 46 2.21 -6.05 -2.08
N VAL A 47 2.65 -4.88 -1.63
CA VAL A 47 3.99 -4.62 -1.07
C VAL A 47 3.85 -3.82 0.21
N ASP A 48 4.38 -4.35 1.30
CA ASP A 48 4.42 -3.66 2.59
C ASP A 48 5.65 -2.75 2.73
N VAL A 49 5.58 -1.75 3.62
CA VAL A 49 6.68 -0.82 3.89
C VAL A 49 7.96 -1.55 4.36
N SER A 50 7.80 -2.68 5.07
CA SER A 50 8.90 -3.50 5.55
C SER A 50 9.71 -4.12 4.40
N GLU A 51 9.05 -4.58 3.35
CA GLU A 51 9.68 -5.07 2.12
C GLU A 51 10.44 -3.96 1.40
N ILE A 52 9.86 -2.76 1.31
CA ILE A 52 10.50 -1.59 0.69
C ILE A 52 11.80 -1.21 1.43
N ALA A 53 11.77 -1.19 2.76
CA ALA A 53 12.95 -0.89 3.58
C ALA A 53 14.05 -1.96 3.39
N ALA A 54 13.67 -3.24 3.31
CA ALA A 54 14.61 -4.34 3.11
C ALA A 54 15.37 -4.25 1.77
N GLU A 55 14.74 -3.76 0.71
CA GLU A 55 15.38 -3.55 -0.61
C GLU A 55 16.55 -2.55 -0.57
N VAL A 56 16.56 -1.65 0.42
CA VAL A 56 17.66 -0.70 0.65
C VAL A 56 18.50 -1.03 1.88
N GLN A 57 18.38 -2.26 2.40
CA GLN A 57 19.11 -2.75 3.58
C GLN A 57 18.81 -1.95 4.88
N GLU A 58 17.65 -1.32 4.95
CA GLU A 58 17.18 -0.56 6.11
C GLU A 58 16.05 -1.31 6.83
N ASN A 59 15.76 -0.88 8.07
CA ASN A 59 14.61 -1.34 8.85
C ASN A 59 13.79 -0.12 9.26
N ILE A 60 12.48 -0.16 8.99
CA ILE A 60 11.54 0.93 9.30
C ILE A 60 10.68 0.65 10.54
N GLU A 61 10.78 -0.55 11.13
CA GLU A 61 10.10 -0.89 12.36
C GLU A 61 10.62 0.00 13.49
N THR A 62 9.71 0.76 14.10
CA THR A 62 10.03 1.48 15.33
C THR A 62 9.95 0.49 16.49
N ASN A 63 11.07 0.29 17.18
CA ASN A 63 11.10 -0.51 18.41
C ASN A 63 9.99 -0.03 19.38
N PRO A 64 9.17 -0.93 19.95
CA PRO A 64 8.04 -0.55 20.81
C PRO A 64 8.47 0.13 22.13
#